data_AF-A0AAW0FJS2-F1
#
_entry.id   AF-A0AAW0FJS2-F1
#
_cell.length_a   1.000
_cell.length_b   1.000
_cell.length_c   1.000
_cell.angle_alpha   90.00
_cell.angle_beta   90.00
_cell.angle_gamma   90.00
#
_symmetry.space_group_name_H-M   'P 1'
#
loop_
_entity.id
_entity.type
_entity.pdbx_description
1 polymer ?
#
loop_
_entity_poly.entity_id
_entity_poly.type
_entity_poly.pdbx_seq_one_letter_code
_entity_poly.pdbx_strand_id
1 'polypeptide(L)'
;MTLIPKATYAAPDLTREFVPGPGPHSTNGKTTQISDIVIKAGGEDRDRPSDAKDSELDKNKAKENEDLERRILDDGVDEDDSD
;
A
#
# COMPACT_ATOMS: atom_id res chain seq x y z
N MET A 1 4.45 -9.39 -24.25
CA MET A 1 5.45 -8.31 -24.09
C MET A 1 5.35 -7.80 -22.66
N THR A 2 6.45 -7.70 -21.91
CA THR A 2 6.45 -7.19 -20.52
C THR A 2 6.43 -5.66 -20.53
N LEU A 3 5.38 -5.07 -19.96
CA LEU A 3 5.27 -3.62 -19.79
C LEU A 3 6.17 -3.20 -18.61
N ILE A 4 7.20 -2.39 -18.89
CA ILE A 4 8.06 -1.82 -17.85
C ILE A 4 7.40 -0.53 -17.34
N PRO A 5 7.08 -0.42 -16.05
CA PRO A 5 6.50 0.80 -15.51
C PRO A 5 7.50 1.95 -15.66
N LYS A 6 7.03 3.11 -16.12
CA LYS A 6 7.86 4.31 -16.28
C LYS A 6 7.13 5.54 -15.74
N ALA A 7 7.90 6.51 -15.26
CA ALA A 7 7.37 7.77 -14.76
C ALA A 7 8.05 8.96 -15.44
N THR A 8 7.29 10.01 -15.73
CA THR A 8 7.80 11.24 -16.34
C THR A 8 7.50 12.42 -15.42
N TYR A 9 8.54 13.16 -15.06
CA TYR A 9 8.44 14.45 -14.39
C TYR A 9 8.59 15.58 -15.42
N ALA A 10 7.70 16.57 -15.36
CA ALA A 10 7.73 17.74 -16.22
C ALA A 10 7.57 19.03 -15.40
N ALA A 11 8.50 19.95 -15.61
CA ALA A 11 8.53 21.32 -15.10
C ALA A 11 8.87 22.28 -16.26
N PRO A 12 8.62 23.59 -16.13
CA PRO A 12 8.87 24.57 -17.20
C PRO A 12 10.32 24.59 -17.72
N ASP A 13 11.28 24.22 -16.88
CA ASP A 13 12.72 24.23 -17.14
C ASP A 13 13.32 22.82 -17.30
N LEU A 14 12.61 21.77 -16.88
CA LEU A 14 13.14 20.41 -16.85
C LEU A 14 12.08 19.35 -17.15
N THR A 15 12.41 18.44 -18.05
CA THR A 15 11.69 17.16 -18.21
C THR A 15 12.65 16.02 -17.89
N ARG A 16 12.21 15.06 -17.08
CA ARG A 16 13.01 13.90 -16.67
C ARG A 16 12.18 12.62 -16.67
N GLU A 17 12.73 11.58 -17.29
CA GLU A 17 12.13 10.25 -17.32
C GLU A 17 12.82 9.34 -16.30
N PHE A 18 12.02 8.52 -15.62
CA PHE A 18 12.47 7.53 -14.66
C PHE A 18 12.05 6.16 -15.15
N VAL A 19 13.05 5.36 -15.51
CA VAL A 19 12.89 3.96 -15.90
C VAL A 19 13.56 3.12 -14.81
N PRO A 20 12.91 2.06 -14.31
CA PRO A 20 13.57 1.09 -13.44
C PRO A 20 14.85 0.57 -14.10
N GLY A 21 15.95 0.51 -13.34
CA GLY A 21 17.21 -0.01 -13.85
C GLY A 21 17.13 -1.48 -14.27
N PRO A 22 18.14 -2.05 -14.92
CA PRO A 22 18.13 -3.48 -15.23
C PRO A 22 18.20 -4.33 -13.94
N GLY A 23 17.45 -5.43 -13.88
CA GLY A 23 17.53 -6.44 -12.82
C GLY A 23 16.21 -6.70 -12.08
N PRO A 24 16.18 -7.68 -11.17
CA PRO A 24 15.00 -7.93 -10.34
C PRO A 24 14.83 -6.77 -9.35
N HIS A 25 13.72 -6.04 -9.48
CA HIS A 25 13.30 -5.08 -8.48
C HIS A 25 12.45 -5.80 -7.44
N SER A 26 12.87 -5.70 -6.18
CA SER A 26 12.12 -6.21 -5.05
C SER A 26 12.14 -5.17 -3.94
N THR A 27 11.01 -5.02 -3.26
CA THR A 27 10.93 -4.27 -2.01
C THR A 27 10.97 -5.25 -0.86
N ASN A 28 11.57 -4.87 0.27
CA ASN A 28 11.54 -5.69 1.48
C ASN A 28 10.18 -5.60 2.22
N GLY A 29 9.20 -4.89 1.66
CA GLY A 29 7.87 -4.69 2.24
C GLY A 29 7.87 -3.87 3.53
N LYS A 30 9.01 -3.27 3.92
CA LYS A 30 9.12 -2.46 5.14
C LYS A 30 9.18 -0.99 4.77
N THR A 31 8.32 -0.20 5.40
CA THR A 31 8.42 1.26 5.38
C THR A 31 9.58 1.72 6.28
N THR A 32 10.22 2.84 5.93
CA THR A 32 11.34 3.40 6.71
C THR A 32 10.93 4.05 8.03
N GLN A 33 9.64 3.94 8.41
CA GLN A 33 9.01 4.64 9.53
C GLN A 33 9.18 6.17 9.43
N ILE A 34 8.51 6.91 10.30
CA ILE A 34 8.69 8.36 10.36
C ILE A 34 10.11 8.69 10.85
N SER A 35 10.74 9.70 10.22
CA SER A 35 12.12 10.08 10.58
C SER A 35 12.23 10.69 11.99
N ASP A 36 13.41 10.58 12.62
CA ASP A 36 13.70 11.17 13.94
C ASP A 36 13.39 12.67 14.04
N ILE A 37 13.57 13.40 12.94
CA ILE A 37 13.29 14.84 12.87
C ILE A 37 11.79 15.09 13.05
N VAL A 38 10.96 14.26 12.41
CA VAL A 38 9.51 14.33 12.48
C VAL A 38 9.03 13.91 13.87
N ILE A 39 9.63 12.85 14.46
CA ILE A 39 9.34 12.43 15.83
C ILE A 39 9.65 13.56 16.82
N LYS A 40 10.82 14.20 16.71
CA LYS A 40 11.22 15.33 17.60
C LYS A 40 10.34 16.56 17.45
N ALA A 41 9.75 16.78 16.29
CA ALA A 41 8.79 17.86 16.04
C ALA A 41 7.38 17.55 16.56
N GLY A 42 7.16 16.38 17.18
CA GLY A 42 5.86 15.93 17.68
C GLY A 42 5.00 15.23 16.62
N GLY A 43 5.61 14.79 15.51
CA GLY A 43 4.93 13.97 14.51
C GLY A 43 4.69 12.54 15.02
N GLU A 44 3.49 12.02 14.73
CA GLU A 44 3.05 10.70 15.13
C GLU A 44 2.77 9.83 13.89
N ASP A 45 3.18 8.56 13.97
CA ASP A 45 2.96 7.55 12.95
C ASP A 45 1.54 6.98 13.08
N ARG A 46 0.59 7.60 12.36
CA ARG A 46 -0.85 7.27 12.42
C ARG A 46 -1.23 6.03 11.61
N ASP A 47 -0.31 5.53 10.78
CA ASP A 47 -0.50 4.33 9.98
C ASP A 47 -0.07 3.06 10.75
N ARG A 48 0.42 3.24 11.98
CA ARG A 48 0.75 2.14 12.87
C ARG A 48 -0.52 1.37 13.24
N PRO A 49 -0.58 0.06 13.00
CA PRO A 49 -1.66 -0.77 13.52
C PRO A 49 -1.74 -0.57 15.03
N SER A 50 -2.84 -0.03 15.53
CA SER A 50 -3.09 0.01 16.97
C SER A 50 -3.48 -1.38 17.43
N ASP A 51 -3.03 -1.78 18.62
CA ASP A 51 -3.57 -2.98 19.26
C ASP A 51 -5.10 -2.88 19.31
N ALA A 52 -5.76 -3.97 18.94
CA ALA A 52 -7.20 -4.09 19.10
C ALA A 52 -7.50 -3.86 20.59
N LYS A 53 -8.26 -2.82 20.91
CA LYS A 53 -8.78 -2.66 22.26
C LYS A 53 -9.78 -3.80 22.44
N ASP A 54 -9.66 -4.59 23.50
CA ASP A 54 -10.60 -5.68 23.84
C ASP A 54 -11.99 -5.11 24.26
N SER A 55 -12.59 -4.30 23.40
CA SER A 55 -13.94 -3.82 23.50
C SER A 55 -14.87 -4.78 22.75
N GLU A 56 -16.02 -5.07 23.34
CA GLU A 56 -17.09 -5.84 22.67
C GLU A 56 -17.48 -5.25 21.31
N LEU A 57 -17.29 -3.93 21.10
CA LEU A 57 -17.52 -3.26 19.82
C LEU A 57 -16.51 -3.63 18.73
N ASP A 58 -15.25 -3.90 19.10
CA ASP A 58 -14.19 -4.25 18.15
C ASP A 58 -14.28 -5.72 17.72
N LYS A 59 -14.75 -6.62 18.58
CA LYS A 59 -15.04 -8.02 18.22
C LYS A 59 -16.11 -8.11 17.12
N ASN A 60 -17.13 -7.26 17.19
CA ASN A 60 -18.18 -7.22 16.17
C ASN A 60 -17.67 -6.68 14.84
N LYS A 61 -16.82 -5.64 14.84
CA LYS A 61 -16.17 -5.12 13.62
C LYS A 61 -15.19 -6.10 13.00
N ALA A 62 -14.40 -6.80 13.82
CA ALA A 62 -13.47 -7.82 13.33
C ALA A 62 -14.22 -8.94 12.60
N LYS A 63 -15.36 -9.37 13.15
CA LYS A 63 -16.23 -10.36 12.51
C LYS A 63 -16.87 -9.85 11.23
N GLU A 64 -17.36 -8.61 11.21
CA GLU A 64 -17.92 -7.98 10.01
C GLU A 64 -16.89 -7.85 8.89
N ASN A 65 -15.64 -7.48 9.20
CA ASN A 65 -14.56 -7.41 8.22
C ASN A 65 -14.17 -8.80 7.69
N GLU A 66 -14.11 -9.83 8.53
CA GLU A 66 -13.82 -11.20 8.09
C GLU A 66 -14.90 -11.72 7.12
N ASP A 67 -16.17 -11.42 7.41
CA ASP A 67 -17.30 -11.80 6.56
C ASP A 67 -17.29 -11.02 5.22
N LEU A 68 -16.84 -9.76 5.22
CA LEU A 68 -16.65 -8.96 4.01
C LEU A 68 -15.52 -9.48 3.13
N GLU A 69 -14.37 -9.83 3.71
CA GLU A 69 -13.24 -10.40 2.95
C GLU A 69 -13.58 -11.74 2.33
N ARG A 70 -14.33 -12.60 3.04
CA ARG A 70 -14.86 -13.86 2.49
C ARG A 70 -15.82 -13.62 1.34
N ARG A 71 -16.69 -12.60 1.44
CA ARG A 71 -17.62 -12.22 0.37
C ARG A 71 -16.89 -11.71 -0.87
N ILE A 72 -15.86 -10.90 -0.71
CA ILE A 72 -15.04 -10.38 -1.83
C ILE A 72 -14.31 -11.53 -2.54
N LEU A 73 -13.84 -12.54 -1.80
CA LEU A 73 -13.19 -13.72 -2.36
C LEU A 73 -14.17 -14.66 -3.08
N ASP A 74 -15.39 -14.83 -2.58
CA ASP A 74 -16.43 -15.67 -3.18
C ASP A 74 -17.10 -15.04 -4.41
N ASP A 75 -17.25 -13.71 -4.44
CA ASP A 75 -17.81 -13.01 -5.61
C ASP A 75 -16.89 -13.12 -6.85
N GLY A 76 -15.64 -13.59 -6.67
CA GLY A 76 -14.67 -13.78 -7.73
C GLY A 76 -14.21 -12.46 -8.32
N VAL A 77 -12.91 -12.31 -8.56
CA VAL A 77 -12.49 -11.41 -9.64
C VAL A 77 -12.73 -12.23 -10.90
N ASP A 78 -13.73 -11.86 -11.71
CA ASP A 78 -13.83 -12.39 -13.07
C ASP A 78 -12.47 -12.08 -13.74
N GLU A 79 -11.65 -13.12 -13.90
CA GLU A 79 -10.48 -13.04 -14.76
C GLU A 79 -11.05 -12.83 -16.17
N ASP A 80 -11.10 -11.58 -16.61
CA ASP A 80 -11.32 -11.24 -18.02
C ASP A 80 -10.17 -11.88 -18.82
N ASP A 81 -10.36 -13.15 -19.18
CA ASP A 81 -9.60 -13.90 -20.18
C ASP A 81 -9.64 -13.07 -21.47
N SER A 82 -8.61 -12.25 -21.65
CA SER A 82 -8.41 -11.44 -22.85
C SER A 82 -7.79 -12.34 -23.93
N ASP A 83 -8.61 -12.68 -24.92
CA ASP A 83 -8.33 -13.44 -26.16
C ASP A 83 -7.13 -12.90 -26.97
#